data_AF-A0A538SHB2-F1
#
_entry.id   AF-A0A538SHB2-F1
#
_cell.length_a   1.000
_cell.length_b   1.000
_cell.length_c   1.000
_cell.angle_alpha   90.00
_cell.angle_beta   90.00
_cell.angle_gamma   90.00
#
_symmetry.space_group_name_H-M   'P 1'
#
loop_
_entity.id
_entity.type
_entity.pdbx_description
1 polymer ?
#
loop_
_entity_poly.entity_id
_entity_poly.type
_entity_poly.pdbx_seq_one_letter_code
_entity_poly.pdbx_strand_id
1 'polypeptide(L)'
;MDNLSFIRGAIERAGSFTAVSGMGQSVVGITALGAAWIAARQMTRDRWVWVWVAEAMAALLISGWAIARKAEKRDLPLFTGASRRFALSFGLPIAVGAFLTPPLLNSGAGDYIPGLWLALYGTGIVTGGLFSVAIVPVMGICFVLLGACALYAPPGWGDLFMAAGFGGLHIGFGIAIARRYGG
;
A
#
# COMPACT_ATOMS: atom_id res chain seq x y z
N MET A 1 -6.04 10.61 38.92
CA MET A 1 -5.05 10.30 37.87
C MET A 1 -5.60 9.22 36.92
N ASP A 2 -6.20 8.15 37.43
CA ASP A 2 -6.70 7.02 36.61
C ASP A 2 -7.82 7.37 35.61
N ASN A 3 -8.71 8.31 35.96
CA ASN A 3 -9.76 8.73 35.03
C ASN A 3 -9.21 9.49 33.82
N LEU A 4 -8.14 10.28 34.00
CA LEU A 4 -7.53 11.03 32.88
C LEU A 4 -6.76 10.12 31.94
N SER A 5 -6.05 9.10 32.45
CA SER A 5 -5.40 8.09 31.62
C SER A 5 -6.41 7.19 30.91
N PHE A 6 -7.53 6.85 31.57
CA PHE A 6 -8.63 6.10 30.95
C PHE A 6 -9.31 6.90 29.83
N ILE A 7 -9.68 8.17 30.09
CA ILE A 7 -10.30 9.07 29.10
C ILE A 7 -9.35 9.32 27.93
N ARG A 8 -8.08 9.64 28.21
CA ARG A 8 -7.07 9.81 27.16
C ARG A 8 -6.89 8.54 26.33
N GLY A 9 -6.83 7.37 26.98
CA GLY A 9 -6.75 6.09 26.28
C GLY A 9 -8.01 5.78 25.46
N ALA A 10 -9.20 6.17 25.93
CA ALA A 10 -10.45 6.03 25.18
C ALA A 10 -10.48 6.94 23.94
N ILE A 11 -10.04 8.19 24.09
CA ILE A 11 -9.92 9.16 22.98
C ILE A 11 -8.88 8.70 21.96
N GLU A 12 -7.71 8.23 22.41
CA GLU A 12 -6.66 7.68 21.53
C GLU A 12 -7.11 6.42 20.78
N ARG A 13 -8.00 5.60 21.36
CA ARG A 13 -8.61 4.43 20.70
C ARG A 13 -9.73 4.81 19.73
N ALA A 14 -10.42 5.92 19.98
CA ALA A 14 -11.51 6.42 19.13
C ALA A 14 -10.99 7.24 17.93
N GLY A 15 -9.74 7.73 17.98
CA GLY A 15 -9.12 8.48 16.90
C GLY A 15 -8.84 7.64 15.65
N SER A 16 -9.38 8.04 14.51
CA SER A 16 -9.08 7.45 13.19
C SER A 16 -7.81 8.06 12.59
N PHE A 17 -6.96 7.26 11.97
CA PHE A 17 -5.82 7.70 11.17
C PHE A 17 -6.30 8.32 9.85
N THR A 18 -6.42 9.65 9.81
CA THR A 18 -6.90 10.43 8.66
C THR A 18 -5.79 11.06 7.81
N ALA A 19 -4.52 10.85 8.19
CA ALA A 19 -3.37 11.48 7.55
C ALA A 19 -3.03 10.89 6.16
N VAL A 20 -3.75 9.88 5.69
CA VAL A 20 -3.62 9.34 4.33
C VAL A 20 -3.80 10.47 3.30
N SER A 21 -2.75 10.76 2.52
CA SER A 21 -2.79 11.81 1.50
C SER A 21 -3.20 11.23 0.14
N GLY A 22 -4.36 11.66 -0.36
CA GLY A 22 -4.85 11.23 -1.67
C GLY A 22 -3.95 11.67 -2.81
N MET A 23 -3.39 12.88 -2.74
CA MET A 23 -2.42 13.38 -3.74
C MET A 23 -1.14 12.56 -3.73
N GLY A 24 -0.64 12.19 -2.54
CA GLY A 24 0.51 11.28 -2.42
C GLY A 24 0.25 9.94 -3.10
N GLN A 25 -0.92 9.34 -2.86
CA GLN A 25 -1.32 8.08 -3.51
C GLN A 25 -1.41 8.20 -5.04
N SER A 26 -1.97 9.29 -5.56
CA SER A 26 -2.01 9.52 -7.01
C SER A 26 -0.62 9.62 -7.63
N VAL A 27 0.33 10.29 -6.96
CA VAL A 27 1.73 10.38 -7.41
C VAL A 27 2.40 9.01 -7.41
N VAL A 28 2.21 8.22 -6.35
CA VAL A 28 2.67 6.82 -6.28
C VAL A 28 2.11 6.00 -7.45
N GLY A 29 0.82 6.18 -7.77
CA GLY A 29 0.23 5.47 -8.89
C GLY A 29 0.85 5.85 -10.25
N ILE A 30 1.21 7.13 -10.44
CA ILE A 30 1.89 7.57 -11.66
C ILE A 30 3.31 6.98 -11.76
N THR A 31 4.08 6.98 -10.67
CA THR A 31 5.43 6.38 -10.66
C THR A 31 5.36 4.87 -10.89
N ALA A 32 4.38 4.19 -10.30
CA ALA A 32 4.13 2.77 -10.51
C ALA A 32 3.78 2.40 -11.96
N LEU A 33 3.07 3.26 -12.69
CA LEU A 33 2.85 3.05 -14.13
C LEU A 33 4.17 3.13 -14.93
N GLY A 34 5.06 4.06 -14.56
CA GLY A 34 6.42 4.13 -15.11
C GLY A 34 7.22 2.88 -14.78
N ALA A 35 7.18 2.42 -13.52
CA ALA A 35 7.84 1.20 -13.09
C ALA A 35 7.31 -0.02 -13.85
N ALA A 36 6.00 -0.15 -14.05
CA ALA A 36 5.39 -1.23 -14.84
C ALA A 36 5.89 -1.23 -16.30
N TRP A 37 6.03 -0.05 -16.91
CA TRP A 37 6.59 0.07 -18.26
C TRP A 37 8.06 -0.38 -18.33
N ILE A 38 8.87 -0.05 -17.32
CA ILE A 38 10.28 -0.50 -17.23
C ILE A 38 10.35 -2.01 -16.93
N ALA A 39 9.50 -2.51 -16.04
CA ALA A 39 9.46 -3.89 -15.59
C ALA A 39 9.07 -4.84 -16.75
N ALA A 40 8.09 -4.46 -17.56
CA ALA A 40 7.65 -5.23 -18.74
C ALA A 40 8.74 -5.42 -19.82
N ARG A 41 9.86 -4.68 -19.73
CA ARG A 41 11.01 -4.80 -20.64
C ARG A 41 12.17 -5.60 -20.05
N GLN A 42 12.04 -6.08 -18.82
CA GLN A 42 13.10 -6.85 -18.19
C GLN A 42 13.12 -8.28 -18.72
N MET A 43 14.32 -8.74 -19.10
CA MET A 43 14.53 -10.08 -19.66
C MET A 43 14.54 -11.18 -18.60
N THR A 44 14.69 -10.83 -17.31
CA THR A 44 14.72 -11.79 -16.21
C THR A 44 13.79 -11.36 -15.08
N ARG A 45 13.24 -12.34 -14.36
CA ARG A 45 12.34 -12.09 -13.22
C ARG A 45 13.07 -11.40 -12.06
N ASP A 46 14.36 -11.63 -11.88
CA ASP A 46 15.16 -10.94 -10.86
C ASP A 46 15.24 -9.43 -11.13
N ARG A 47 15.55 -9.04 -12.38
CA ARG A 47 15.58 -7.62 -12.78
C ARG A 47 14.20 -6.99 -12.66
N TRP A 48 13.16 -7.73 -13.02
CA TRP A 48 11.77 -7.32 -12.84
C TRP A 48 11.47 -7.02 -11.36
N VAL A 49 11.88 -7.90 -10.43
CA VAL A 49 11.71 -7.69 -8.98
C VAL A 49 12.45 -6.44 -8.53
N TRP A 50 13.69 -6.22 -8.98
CA TRP A 50 14.47 -5.04 -8.61
C TRP A 50 13.81 -3.72 -9.03
N VAL A 51 13.19 -3.66 -10.22
CA VAL A 51 12.44 -2.48 -10.66
C VAL A 51 11.31 -2.17 -9.69
N TRP A 52 10.53 -3.17 -9.30
CA TRP A 52 9.42 -2.97 -8.38
C TRP A 52 9.85 -2.74 -6.93
N VAL A 53 10.98 -3.29 -6.49
CA VAL A 53 11.56 -2.97 -5.17
C VAL A 53 12.01 -1.51 -5.14
N ALA A 54 12.66 -1.02 -6.20
CA ALA A 54 13.00 0.40 -6.33
C ALA A 54 11.75 1.29 -6.32
N GLU A 55 10.69 0.90 -7.04
CA GLU A 55 9.42 1.61 -7.00
C GLU A 55 8.78 1.58 -5.61
N ALA A 56 8.78 0.45 -4.91
CA ALA A 56 8.25 0.37 -3.55
C ALA A 56 8.98 1.31 -2.58
N MET A 57 10.29 1.49 -2.76
CA MET A 57 11.07 2.46 -1.98
C MET A 57 10.74 3.90 -2.34
N ALA A 58 10.61 4.22 -3.63
CA ALA A 58 10.14 5.53 -4.06
C ALA A 58 8.73 5.83 -3.51
N ALA A 59 7.82 4.87 -3.60
CA ALA A 59 6.45 4.97 -3.12
C ALA A 59 6.36 5.20 -1.61
N LEU A 60 7.21 4.52 -0.83
CA LEU A 60 7.31 4.72 0.62
C LEU A 60 7.77 6.14 0.96
N LEU A 61 8.78 6.66 0.26
CA LEU A 61 9.28 8.01 0.45
C LEU A 61 8.24 9.07 0.07
N ILE A 62 7.59 8.91 -1.09
CA ILE A 62 6.52 9.81 -1.57
C ILE A 62 5.35 9.80 -0.58
N SER A 63 4.88 8.62 -0.18
CA SER A 63 3.76 8.48 0.75
C SER A 63 4.09 9.05 2.13
N GLY A 64 5.26 8.72 2.68
CA GLY A 64 5.71 9.22 3.98
C GLY A 64 5.82 10.74 4.00
N TRP A 65 6.42 11.33 2.96
CA TRP A 65 6.51 12.78 2.79
C TRP A 65 5.13 13.43 2.65
N ALA A 66 4.22 12.85 1.86
CA ALA A 66 2.89 13.40 1.63
C ALA A 66 2.03 13.34 2.91
N ILE A 67 2.12 12.25 3.66
CA ILE A 67 1.50 12.09 4.99
C ILE A 67 2.06 13.14 5.95
N ALA A 68 3.39 13.32 6.00
CA ALA A 68 4.03 14.30 6.88
C ALA A 68 3.56 15.73 6.57
N ARG A 69 3.56 16.12 5.29
CA ARG A 69 3.10 17.45 4.86
C ARG A 69 1.61 17.67 5.11
N LYS A 70 0.77 16.66 4.90
CA LYS A 70 -0.67 16.76 5.19
C LYS A 70 -0.91 16.91 6.69
N ALA A 71 -0.16 16.19 7.52
CA ALA A 71 -0.29 16.27 8.95
C ALA A 71 0.17 17.61 9.51
N GLU A 72 1.30 18.15 9.03
CA GLU A 72 1.78 19.49 9.38
C GLU A 72 0.75 20.57 9.02
N LYS A 73 0.21 20.55 7.80
CA LYS A 73 -0.80 21.53 7.34
C LYS A 73 -2.13 21.49 8.11
N ARG A 74 -2.42 20.38 8.80
CA ARG A 74 -3.69 20.13 9.48
C ARG A 74 -3.54 19.95 10.99
N ASP A 75 -2.34 20.20 11.51
CA ASP A 75 -1.98 20.01 12.92
C ASP A 75 -2.41 18.63 13.46
N LEU A 76 -2.19 17.59 12.64
CA LEU A 76 -2.55 16.21 12.98
C LEU A 76 -1.37 15.49 13.63
N PRO A 77 -1.58 14.78 14.76
CA PRO A 77 -0.52 13.97 15.36
C PRO A 77 -0.20 12.75 14.48
N LEU A 78 1.07 12.63 14.05
CA LEU A 78 1.54 11.50 13.24
C LEU A 78 1.86 10.24 14.04
N PHE A 79 2.30 10.40 15.29
CA PHE A 79 2.70 9.29 16.17
C PHE A 79 1.62 9.03 17.22
N THR A 80 0.52 8.42 16.79
CA THR A 80 -0.60 8.02 17.65
C THR A 80 -0.64 6.50 17.81
N GLY A 81 -1.46 6.01 18.74
CA GLY A 81 -1.73 4.57 18.84
C GLY A 81 -2.28 4.00 17.53
N ALA A 82 -3.11 4.76 16.81
CA ALA A 82 -3.67 4.36 15.52
C ALA A 82 -2.60 4.23 14.43
N SER A 83 -1.68 5.19 14.30
CA SER A 83 -0.62 5.11 13.28
C SER A 83 0.38 3.99 13.53
N ARG A 84 0.72 3.71 14.80
CA ARG A 84 1.56 2.56 15.17
C ARG A 84 0.87 1.23 14.82
N ARG A 85 -0.42 1.11 15.10
CA ARG A 85 -1.21 -0.09 14.73
C ARG A 85 -1.32 -0.25 13.23
N PHE A 86 -1.52 0.84 12.48
CA PHE A 86 -1.49 0.82 11.01
C PHE A 86 -0.13 0.31 10.51
N ALA A 87 0.98 0.88 10.98
CA ALA A 87 2.32 0.52 10.56
C ALA A 87 2.65 -0.95 10.84
N LEU A 88 2.25 -1.48 12.00
CA LEU A 88 2.43 -2.90 12.33
C LEU A 88 1.55 -3.81 11.47
N SER A 89 0.28 -3.45 11.28
CA SER A 89 -0.69 -4.26 10.51
C SER A 89 -0.37 -4.28 9.02
N PHE A 90 0.19 -3.17 8.50
CA PHE A 90 0.66 -3.06 7.12
C PHE A 90 2.06 -3.68 6.92
N GLY A 91 2.99 -3.43 7.85
CA GLY A 91 4.38 -3.87 7.74
C GLY A 91 4.55 -5.38 7.78
N LEU A 92 3.72 -6.10 8.54
CA LEU A 92 3.81 -7.56 8.64
C LEU A 92 3.54 -8.27 7.29
N PRO A 93 2.42 -8.01 6.57
CA PRO A 93 2.23 -8.54 5.21
C PRO A 93 3.33 -8.17 4.21
N ILE A 94 3.88 -6.96 4.28
CA ILE A 94 5.00 -6.54 3.41
C ILE A 94 6.27 -7.37 3.70
N ALA A 95 6.60 -7.58 4.98
CA ALA A 95 7.73 -8.41 5.38
C ALA A 95 7.54 -9.87 4.91
N VAL A 96 6.33 -10.42 5.03
CA VAL A 96 6.00 -11.75 4.49
C VAL A 96 6.21 -11.80 2.98
N GLY A 97 5.78 -10.78 2.24
CA GLY A 97 6.00 -10.71 0.78
C GLY A 97 7.50 -10.69 0.43
N ALA A 98 8.29 -9.90 1.17
CA ALA A 98 9.74 -9.85 1.00
C ALA A 98 10.41 -11.21 1.30
N PHE A 99 10.01 -11.91 2.36
CA PHE A 99 10.55 -13.22 2.70
C PHE A 99 10.16 -14.33 1.72
N LEU A 100 8.97 -14.27 1.13
CA LEU A 100 8.49 -15.25 0.16
C LEU A 100 9.06 -15.03 -1.25
N THR A 101 9.56 -13.82 -1.56
CA THR A 101 10.03 -13.49 -2.91
C THR A 101 11.25 -14.33 -3.35
N PRO A 102 12.37 -14.39 -2.60
CA PRO A 102 13.54 -15.20 -2.99
C PRO A 102 13.25 -16.69 -3.25
N PRO A 103 12.54 -17.44 -2.38
CA PRO A 103 12.27 -18.85 -2.66
C PRO A 103 11.35 -19.06 -3.87
N LEU A 104 10.44 -18.13 -4.18
CA LEU A 104 9.62 -18.19 -5.40
C LEU A 104 10.45 -17.98 -6.68
N LEU A 105 11.42 -17.06 -6.64
CA LEU A 105 12.36 -16.87 -7.74
C LEU A 105 13.21 -18.14 -7.95
N ASN A 106 13.79 -18.67 -6.88
CA ASN A 106 14.69 -19.82 -6.94
C ASN A 106 14.00 -21.13 -7.37
N SER A 107 12.70 -21.26 -7.13
CA SER A 107 11.91 -22.44 -7.53
C SER A 107 11.34 -22.36 -8.95
N GLY A 108 11.57 -21.25 -9.68
CA GLY A 108 10.95 -20.99 -10.98
C GLY A 108 9.48 -20.57 -10.91
N ALA A 109 8.92 -20.42 -9.69
CA ALA A 109 7.54 -20.02 -9.43
C ALA A 109 7.36 -18.48 -9.42
N GLY A 110 8.22 -17.75 -10.12
CA GLY A 110 8.25 -16.28 -10.11
C GLY A 110 7.01 -15.61 -10.71
N ASP A 111 6.22 -16.34 -11.49
CA ASP A 111 4.98 -15.83 -12.11
C ASP A 111 3.87 -15.59 -11.09
N TYR A 112 3.95 -16.18 -9.88
CA TYR A 112 2.98 -15.94 -8.79
C TYR A 112 3.29 -14.67 -7.98
N ILE A 113 4.49 -14.09 -8.13
CA ILE A 113 4.93 -12.92 -7.36
C ILE A 113 3.98 -11.71 -7.51
N PRO A 114 3.55 -11.31 -8.72
CA PRO A 114 2.61 -10.20 -8.89
C PRO A 114 1.33 -10.36 -8.08
N GLY A 115 0.68 -11.52 -8.17
CA GLY A 115 -0.57 -11.79 -7.46
C GLY A 115 -0.37 -11.87 -5.96
N LEU A 116 0.72 -12.48 -5.50
CA LEU A 116 1.08 -12.54 -4.08
C LEU A 116 1.31 -11.13 -3.50
N TRP A 117 2.07 -10.29 -4.20
CA TRP A 117 2.37 -8.93 -3.75
C TRP A 117 1.13 -8.06 -3.69
N LEU A 118 0.27 -8.10 -4.71
CA LEU A 118 -1.01 -7.38 -4.70
C LEU A 118 -1.90 -7.83 -3.54
N ALA A 119 -2.00 -9.15 -3.31
CA ALA A 119 -2.81 -9.70 -2.24
C ALA A 119 -2.28 -9.36 -0.84
N LEU A 120 -0.96 -9.46 -0.62
CA LEU A 120 -0.33 -9.11 0.65
C LEU A 120 -0.37 -7.61 0.93
N TYR A 121 -0.11 -6.79 -0.09
CA TYR A 121 -0.27 -5.34 -0.01
C TYR A 121 -1.72 -4.97 0.35
N GLY A 122 -2.69 -5.52 -0.38
CA GLY A 122 -4.11 -5.34 -0.11
C GLY A 122 -4.48 -5.76 1.30
N THR A 123 -4.00 -6.92 1.75
CA THR A 123 -4.23 -7.41 3.13
C THR A 123 -3.69 -6.43 4.17
N GLY A 124 -2.47 -5.91 3.98
CA GLY A 124 -1.89 -4.89 4.86
C GLY A 124 -2.70 -3.59 4.89
N ILE A 125 -3.24 -3.16 3.74
CA ILE A 125 -4.11 -1.99 3.65
C ILE A 125 -5.46 -2.24 4.32
N VAL A 126 -6.05 -3.43 4.18
CA VAL A 126 -7.31 -3.78 4.86
C VAL A 126 -7.11 -3.75 6.37
N THR A 127 -6.11 -4.46 6.88
CA THR A 127 -5.89 -4.59 8.33
C THR A 127 -5.44 -3.28 8.96
N GLY A 128 -4.55 -2.53 8.31
CA GLY A 128 -4.19 -1.17 8.74
C GLY A 128 -5.37 -0.21 8.62
N GLY A 129 -6.14 -0.32 7.54
CA GLY A 129 -7.28 0.53 7.20
C GLY A 129 -8.45 0.44 8.16
N LEU A 130 -8.55 -0.61 8.98
CA LEU A 130 -9.52 -0.72 10.08
C LEU A 130 -9.43 0.44 11.08
N PHE A 131 -8.27 1.08 11.16
CA PHE A 131 -8.03 2.25 12.02
C PHE A 131 -8.02 3.57 11.23
N SER A 132 -8.46 3.58 9.97
CA SER A 132 -8.46 4.74 9.06
C SER A 132 -9.86 5.06 8.53
N VAL A 133 -9.95 5.97 7.55
CA VAL A 133 -11.21 6.30 6.86
C VAL A 133 -11.66 5.14 5.98
N ALA A 134 -12.97 4.87 5.94
CA ALA A 134 -13.55 3.66 5.34
C ALA A 134 -13.17 3.41 3.86
N ILE A 135 -12.75 4.43 3.12
CA ILE A 135 -12.26 4.29 1.75
C ILE A 135 -10.93 3.52 1.64
N VAL A 136 -10.11 3.51 2.70
CA VAL A 136 -8.82 2.81 2.74
C VAL A 136 -8.99 1.29 2.76
N PRO A 137 -9.77 0.67 3.67
CA PRO A 137 -9.97 -0.78 3.63
C PRO A 137 -10.70 -1.23 2.36
N VAL A 138 -11.57 -0.40 1.77
CA VAL A 138 -12.19 -0.70 0.45
C VAL A 138 -11.12 -0.79 -0.64
N MET A 139 -10.16 0.15 -0.68
CA MET A 139 -9.00 0.06 -1.58
C MET A 139 -8.22 -1.24 -1.36
N GLY A 140 -7.97 -1.61 -0.11
CA GLY A 140 -7.28 -2.85 0.25
C GLY A 140 -8.01 -4.10 -0.27
N ILE A 141 -9.34 -4.15 -0.14
CA ILE A 141 -10.16 -5.25 -0.69
C ILE A 141 -10.02 -5.33 -2.21
N CYS A 142 -10.04 -4.19 -2.92
CA CYS A 142 -9.80 -4.17 -4.36
C CYS A 142 -8.43 -4.75 -4.73
N PHE A 143 -7.37 -4.43 -3.97
CA PHE A 143 -6.04 -5.04 -4.16
C PHE A 143 -6.03 -6.54 -3.90
N VAL A 144 -6.70 -7.01 -2.84
CA VAL A 144 -6.81 -8.45 -2.53
C VAL A 144 -7.50 -9.19 -3.68
N LEU A 145 -8.63 -8.68 -4.16
CA LEU A 145 -9.37 -9.28 -5.28
C LEU A 145 -8.54 -9.27 -6.57
N LEU A 146 -7.88 -8.16 -6.86
CA LEU A 146 -7.01 -8.05 -8.03
C LEU A 146 -5.82 -9.02 -7.94
N GLY A 147 -5.20 -9.16 -6.77
CA GLY A 147 -4.13 -10.12 -6.51
C GLY A 147 -4.60 -11.56 -6.64
N ALA A 148 -5.80 -11.88 -6.16
CA ALA A 148 -6.42 -13.18 -6.36
C ALA A 148 -6.63 -13.46 -7.85
N CYS A 149 -7.18 -12.52 -8.63
CA CYS A 149 -7.30 -12.67 -10.07
C CYS A 149 -5.93 -12.88 -10.75
N ALA A 150 -4.89 -12.14 -10.33
CA ALA A 150 -3.54 -12.26 -10.88
C ALA A 150 -2.90 -13.64 -10.60
N LEU A 151 -3.18 -14.26 -9.45
CA LEU A 151 -2.67 -15.60 -9.10
C LEU A 151 -3.18 -16.71 -10.03
N TYR A 152 -4.40 -16.54 -10.56
CA TYR A 152 -5.03 -17.52 -11.46
C TYR A 152 -5.00 -17.08 -12.94
N ALA A 153 -4.38 -15.94 -13.24
CA ALA A 153 -4.30 -15.43 -14.60
C ALA A 153 -3.21 -16.15 -15.41
N PRO A 154 -3.28 -16.10 -16.76
CA PRO A 154 -2.25 -16.65 -17.62
C PRO A 154 -0.85 -16.06 -17.32
N PRO A 155 0.22 -16.87 -17.39
CA PRO A 155 1.59 -16.38 -17.33
C PRO A 155 1.82 -15.27 -18.36
N GLY A 156 2.35 -14.12 -17.92
CA GLY A 156 2.59 -12.93 -18.76
C GLY A 156 1.64 -11.76 -18.51
N TRP A 157 0.52 -11.95 -17.81
CA TRP A 157 -0.39 -10.85 -17.44
C TRP A 157 0.05 -10.09 -16.18
N GLY A 158 1.14 -10.52 -15.52
CA GLY A 158 1.60 -9.96 -14.26
C GLY A 158 1.78 -8.44 -14.29
N ASP A 159 2.42 -7.89 -15.33
CA ASP A 159 2.63 -6.44 -15.44
C ASP A 159 1.32 -5.66 -15.59
N LEU A 160 0.32 -6.22 -16.28
CA LEU A 160 -1.00 -5.62 -16.41
C LEU A 160 -1.68 -5.52 -15.04
N PHE A 161 -1.65 -6.60 -14.24
CA PHE A 161 -2.22 -6.59 -12.89
C PHE A 161 -1.48 -5.64 -11.96
N MET A 162 -0.14 -5.60 -12.04
CA MET A 162 0.67 -4.69 -11.24
C MET A 162 0.41 -3.22 -11.60
N ALA A 163 0.30 -2.90 -12.90
CA ALA A 163 -0.07 -1.58 -13.38
C ALA A 163 -1.50 -1.20 -12.96
N ALA A 164 -2.44 -2.12 -13.06
CA ALA A 164 -3.84 -1.90 -12.64
C ALA A 164 -3.93 -1.66 -11.13
N GLY A 165 -3.20 -2.42 -10.31
CA GLY A 165 -3.18 -2.30 -8.86
C GLY A 165 -2.38 -1.09 -8.41
N PHE A 166 -1.05 -1.18 -8.50
CA PHE A 166 -0.15 -0.17 -7.98
C PHE A 166 -0.23 1.16 -8.74
N GLY A 167 -0.67 1.17 -9.99
CA GLY A 167 -0.95 2.38 -10.75
C GLY A 167 -2.43 2.80 -10.67
N GLY A 168 -3.30 2.03 -11.35
CA GLY A 168 -4.71 2.38 -11.53
C GLY A 168 -5.50 2.56 -10.24
N LEU A 169 -5.45 1.59 -9.31
CA LEU A 169 -6.16 1.70 -8.04
C LEU A 169 -5.62 2.86 -7.21
N HIS A 170 -4.30 3.04 -7.12
CA HIS A 170 -3.72 4.17 -6.38
C HIS A 170 -4.13 5.54 -6.95
N ILE A 171 -4.17 5.69 -8.28
CA ILE A 171 -4.67 6.93 -8.91
C ILE A 171 -6.16 7.11 -8.61
N GLY A 172 -6.98 6.09 -8.85
CA GLY A 172 -8.43 6.17 -8.66
C GLY A 172 -8.82 6.49 -7.23
N PHE A 173 -8.30 5.73 -6.27
CA PHE A 173 -8.53 5.95 -4.84
C PHE A 173 -7.83 7.21 -4.33
N GLY A 174 -6.64 7.55 -4.84
CA GLY A 174 -5.94 8.79 -4.52
C GLY A 174 -6.77 10.03 -4.86
N ILE A 175 -7.33 10.09 -6.06
CA ILE A 175 -8.26 11.15 -6.49
C ILE A 175 -9.51 11.18 -5.60
N ALA A 176 -10.12 10.02 -5.32
CA ALA A 176 -11.31 9.93 -4.48
C ALA A 176 -11.05 10.40 -3.04
N ILE A 177 -9.90 10.05 -2.47
CA ILE A 177 -9.45 10.49 -1.14
C ILE A 177 -9.17 11.99 -1.15
N ALA A 178 -8.47 12.51 -2.16
CA ALA A 178 -8.17 13.93 -2.28
C ALA A 178 -9.44 14.78 -2.34
N ARG A 179 -10.48 14.32 -3.06
CA ARG A 179 -11.77 15.01 -3.17
C ARG A 179 -12.60 14.98 -1.88
N ARG A 180 -12.60 13.87 -1.13
CA ARG A 180 -13.50 13.67 0.03
C ARG A 180 -12.87 13.94 1.38
N TYR A 181 -11.56 13.72 1.52
CA TYR A 181 -10.82 13.82 2.78
C TYR A 181 -9.65 14.81 2.71
N GLY A 182 -9.49 15.46 1.55
CA GLY A 182 -8.46 16.45 1.25
C GLY A 182 -7.09 15.87 0.91
N GLY A 183 -6.38 16.61 0.05
CA GLY A 183 -4.98 16.36 -0.34
C GLY A 183 -3.98 16.86 0.69
#